data_AF-A0A3C2DYN4-F1
#
_entry.id   AF-A0A3C2DYN4-F1
#
_cell.length_a   1.000
_cell.length_b   1.000
_cell.length_c   1.000
_cell.angle_alpha   90.00
_cell.angle_beta   90.00
_cell.angle_gamma   90.00
#
_symmetry.space_group_name_H-M   'P 1'
#
loop_
_entity.id
_entity.type
_entity.pdbx_description
1 polymer ?
#
loop_
_entity_poly.entity_id
_entity_poly.type
_entity_poly.pdbx_seq_one_letter_code
_entity_poly.pdbx_strand_id
1 'polypeptide(L)'
;KEAIRPRSRFRSLIGRRTRLRIPNLASLSETFLRRLVYATPLYSLSLMGRVPTAMAVTPPDPWPGDAARGRAILESEFTFAGESVFGDDSLWSPPNVGDFWMEELHGFSWISDLHMVGSDAARLRARALVADWITPHERWSPVAWRSDVLGTRIAAWLGRYDFFCASADEVFREKFFASLNRQVKHLARTATREADGARRFFAIKGLIYAGVCLPNGKGMLAKGVRFLEQEIKRQIL
;
A
#
# COMPACT_ATOMS: atom_id res chain seq x y z
N LYS A 1 12.91 -2.94 71.18
CA LYS A 1 12.53 -4.28 70.67
C LYS A 1 11.05 -4.24 70.35
N GLU A 2 10.69 -3.88 69.13
CA GLU A 2 9.32 -3.99 68.62
C GLU A 2 9.38 -4.08 67.11
N ALA A 3 8.71 -5.10 66.57
CA ALA A 3 8.86 -5.60 65.21
C ALA A 3 7.87 -4.92 64.26
N ILE A 4 8.37 -4.32 63.19
CA ILE A 4 7.55 -3.78 62.10
C ILE A 4 7.77 -4.69 60.88
N ARG A 5 6.80 -5.58 60.62
CA ARG A 5 6.74 -6.41 59.41
C ARG A 5 6.20 -5.57 58.23
N PRO A 6 6.77 -5.68 57.01
CA PRO A 6 6.17 -5.07 55.84
C PRO A 6 4.96 -5.88 55.34
N ARG A 7 3.85 -5.18 55.05
CA ARG A 7 2.63 -5.74 54.44
C ARG A 7 2.89 -6.08 52.97
N SER A 8 2.86 -7.36 52.62
CA SER A 8 2.82 -7.83 51.23
C SER A 8 1.45 -7.54 50.59
N ARG A 9 1.43 -6.74 49.53
CA ARG A 9 0.26 -6.62 48.63
C ARG A 9 0.52 -7.46 47.39
N PHE A 10 0.20 -8.74 47.45
CA PHE A 10 -0.01 -9.55 46.24
C PHE A 10 -1.35 -9.14 45.61
N ARG A 11 -1.31 -8.36 44.52
CA ARG A 11 -2.46 -8.17 43.65
C ARG A 11 -2.51 -9.32 42.65
N SER A 12 -3.60 -10.07 42.68
CA SER A 12 -3.91 -11.11 41.70
C SER A 12 -4.11 -10.50 40.31
N LEU A 13 -3.27 -10.91 39.36
CA LEU A 13 -3.50 -10.69 37.94
C LEU A 13 -4.40 -11.81 37.43
N ILE A 14 -5.71 -11.65 37.63
CA ILE A 14 -6.72 -12.50 36.97
C ILE A 14 -6.69 -12.15 35.48
N GLY A 15 -6.31 -13.15 34.68
CA GLY A 15 -6.15 -13.07 33.24
C GLY A 15 -7.37 -12.50 32.53
N ARG A 16 -7.17 -11.44 31.76
CA ARG A 16 -8.10 -11.03 30.71
C ARG A 16 -8.10 -12.13 29.66
N ARG A 17 -9.14 -12.97 29.65
CA ARG A 17 -9.44 -13.88 28.54
C ARG A 17 -9.69 -13.03 27.29
N THR A 18 -8.68 -12.87 26.44
CA THR A 18 -8.85 -12.37 25.08
C THR A 18 -9.76 -13.37 24.37
N ARG A 19 -11.02 -12.99 24.12
CA ARG A 19 -11.91 -13.82 23.29
C ARG A 19 -11.31 -13.85 21.89
N LEU A 20 -10.67 -14.96 21.53
CA LEU A 20 -10.30 -15.26 20.15
C LEU A 20 -11.58 -15.25 19.32
N ARG A 21 -11.74 -14.21 18.50
CA ARG A 21 -12.87 -14.06 17.58
C ARG A 21 -12.66 -15.03 16.42
N ILE A 22 -13.21 -16.23 16.54
CA ILE A 22 -13.16 -17.24 15.49
C ILE A 22 -13.94 -16.70 14.28
N PRO A 23 -13.32 -16.56 13.09
CA PRO A 23 -14.01 -16.08 11.90
C PRO A 23 -15.11 -17.07 11.49
N ASN A 24 -16.26 -16.54 11.06
CA ASN A 24 -17.39 -17.35 10.59
C ASN A 24 -16.99 -18.13 9.33
N LEU A 25 -17.35 -19.41 9.22
CA LEU A 25 -17.07 -20.26 8.05
C LEU A 25 -17.57 -19.66 6.74
N ALA A 26 -18.68 -18.91 6.78
CA ALA A 26 -19.20 -18.17 5.63
C ALA A 26 -18.27 -17.04 5.15
N SER A 27 -17.55 -16.38 6.06
CA SER A 27 -16.57 -15.33 5.71
C SER A 27 -15.28 -15.91 5.13
N LEU A 28 -14.93 -17.14 5.52
CA LEU A 28 -13.78 -17.86 4.98
C LEU A 28 -14.03 -18.30 3.54
N SER A 29 -15.22 -18.83 3.23
CA SER A 29 -15.59 -19.21 1.86
C SER A 29 -15.71 -17.99 0.94
N GLU A 30 -16.28 -16.88 1.42
CA GLU A 30 -16.38 -15.65 0.64
C GLU A 30 -15.00 -15.06 0.29
N THR A 31 -14.09 -15.00 1.27
CA THR A 31 -12.72 -14.52 1.05
C THR A 31 -11.98 -15.41 0.06
N PHE A 32 -12.11 -16.73 0.20
CA PHE A 32 -11.48 -17.69 -0.71
C PHE A 32 -12.03 -17.60 -2.15
N LEU A 33 -13.35 -17.53 -2.32
CA LEU A 33 -13.99 -17.37 -3.63
C LEU A 33 -13.56 -16.08 -4.33
N ARG A 34 -13.44 -14.97 -3.59
CA ARG A 34 -12.94 -13.71 -4.16
C ARG A 34 -11.50 -13.83 -4.64
N ARG A 35 -10.62 -14.47 -3.86
CA ARG A 35 -9.23 -14.73 -4.27
C ARG A 35 -9.18 -15.54 -5.56
N LEU A 36 -10.02 -16.57 -5.68
CA LEU A 36 -10.11 -17.37 -6.90
C LEU A 36 -10.59 -16.54 -8.09
N VAL A 37 -11.64 -15.73 -7.92
CA VAL A 37 -12.17 -14.87 -9.00
C VAL A 37 -11.13 -13.85 -9.45
N TYR A 38 -10.44 -13.17 -8.54
CA TYR A 38 -9.45 -12.14 -8.88
C TYR A 38 -8.17 -12.71 -9.49
N ALA A 39 -7.82 -13.95 -9.18
CA ALA A 39 -6.70 -14.65 -9.79
C ALA A 39 -6.97 -15.08 -11.25
N THR A 40 -8.21 -14.96 -11.76
CA THR A 40 -8.53 -15.41 -13.13
C THR A 40 -8.00 -14.49 -14.23
N PRO A 41 -7.59 -15.04 -15.39
CA PRO A 41 -7.22 -14.24 -16.57
C PRO A 41 -8.34 -13.33 -17.07
N LEU A 42 -9.60 -13.78 -16.98
CA LEU A 42 -10.78 -12.99 -17.37
C LEU A 42 -10.91 -11.72 -16.52
N TYR A 43 -10.62 -11.83 -15.21
CA TYR A 43 -10.60 -10.67 -14.35
C TYR A 43 -9.49 -9.69 -14.74
N SER A 44 -8.29 -10.19 -15.03
CA SER A 44 -7.18 -9.35 -15.53
C SER A 44 -7.55 -8.61 -16.82
N LEU A 45 -8.20 -9.28 -17.78
CA LEU A 45 -8.71 -8.64 -19.01
C LEU A 45 -9.72 -7.53 -18.71
N SER A 46 -10.60 -7.72 -17.72
CA SER A 46 -11.58 -6.70 -17.33
C SER A 46 -10.96 -5.42 -16.72
N LEU A 47 -9.68 -5.47 -16.34
CA LEU A 47 -8.92 -4.33 -15.85
C LEU A 47 -8.19 -3.59 -16.99
N MET A 48 -8.10 -4.18 -18.18
CA MET A 48 -7.60 -3.50 -19.37
C MET A 48 -8.60 -2.44 -19.88
N GLY A 49 -8.14 -1.51 -20.71
CA GLY A 49 -8.94 -0.44 -21.29
C GLY A 49 -8.16 0.86 -21.38
N ARG A 50 -8.81 1.97 -21.79
CA ARG A 50 -8.15 3.25 -22.06
C ARG A 50 -7.21 3.66 -20.91
N VAL A 51 -5.95 3.85 -21.25
CA VAL A 51 -4.85 4.21 -20.33
C VAL A 51 -4.59 5.71 -20.49
N PRO A 52 -4.53 6.48 -19.40
CA PRO A 52 -4.05 7.86 -19.45
C PRO A 52 -2.59 7.91 -19.90
N THR A 53 -2.22 8.89 -20.72
CA THR A 53 -0.82 9.09 -21.16
C THR A 53 -0.08 10.13 -20.32
N ALA A 54 -0.82 10.89 -19.49
CA ALA A 54 -0.27 11.93 -18.62
C ALA A 54 -1.16 12.09 -17.37
N MET A 55 -0.58 12.69 -16.32
CA MET A 55 -1.36 13.17 -15.17
C MET A 55 -2.11 14.45 -15.52
N ALA A 56 -3.28 14.63 -14.92
CA ALA A 56 -4.04 15.87 -15.00
C ALA A 56 -3.53 16.92 -14.01
N VAL A 57 -3.12 16.48 -12.82
CA VAL A 57 -2.63 17.33 -11.72
C VAL A 57 -1.58 16.55 -10.94
N THR A 58 -0.48 17.19 -10.56
CA THR A 58 0.43 16.67 -9.51
C THR A 58 -0.08 17.15 -8.15
N PRO A 59 -0.43 16.24 -7.22
CA PRO A 59 -0.88 16.64 -5.91
C PRO A 59 0.32 17.11 -5.07
N PRO A 60 0.17 18.15 -4.23
CA PRO A 60 1.15 18.40 -3.19
C PRO A 60 1.15 17.22 -2.22
N ASP A 61 2.33 16.73 -1.84
CA ASP A 61 2.44 15.70 -0.81
C ASP A 61 2.88 16.33 0.51
N PRO A 62 2.01 16.34 1.53
CA PRO A 62 2.34 16.95 2.82
C PRO A 62 3.25 16.08 3.70
N TRP A 63 3.53 14.83 3.33
CA TRP A 63 4.29 13.89 4.17
C TRP A 63 5.73 13.72 3.67
N PRO A 64 6.72 14.31 4.37
CA PRO A 64 8.13 14.08 4.04
C PRO A 64 8.51 12.63 4.37
N GLY A 65 9.46 12.07 3.61
CA GLY A 65 10.09 10.79 3.92
C GLY A 65 11.30 10.95 4.86
N ASP A 66 12.02 9.86 5.09
CA ASP A 66 13.25 9.81 5.87
C ASP A 66 14.48 9.60 4.98
N ALA A 67 15.35 10.60 4.87
CA ALA A 67 16.56 10.53 4.05
C ALA A 67 17.58 9.47 4.51
N ALA A 68 17.59 9.06 5.79
CA ALA A 68 18.42 7.96 6.25
C ALA A 68 17.90 6.62 5.72
N ARG A 69 16.58 6.39 5.79
CA ARG A 69 15.96 5.20 5.18
C ARG A 69 16.12 5.18 3.66
N GLY A 70 16.05 6.34 3.02
CA GLY A 70 16.30 6.48 1.58
C GLY A 70 17.72 6.09 1.17
N ARG A 71 18.73 6.43 1.99
CA ARG A 71 20.12 6.01 1.78
C ARG A 71 20.30 4.50 1.94
N ALA A 72 19.65 3.89 2.93
CA ALA A 72 19.66 2.41 3.06
C ALA A 72 19.08 1.73 1.81
N ILE A 73 17.96 2.23 1.26
CA ILE A 73 17.34 1.67 0.05
C ILE A 73 18.23 1.85 -1.20
N LEU A 74 19.03 2.92 -1.25
CA LEU A 74 20.05 3.10 -2.30
C LEU A 74 21.13 2.01 -2.24
N GLU A 75 21.46 1.55 -1.05
CA GLU A 75 22.43 0.49 -0.76
C GLU A 75 21.80 -0.91 -0.76
N SER A 76 20.56 -1.02 -1.28
CA SER A 76 19.78 -2.27 -1.31
C SER A 76 19.51 -2.85 0.08
N GLU A 77 19.38 -2.00 1.10
CA GLU A 77 18.93 -2.39 2.43
C GLU A 77 17.48 -1.95 2.65
N PHE A 78 16.61 -2.92 2.91
CA PHE A 78 15.17 -2.73 3.08
C PHE A 78 14.73 -3.17 4.47
N THR A 79 14.62 -2.20 5.39
CA THR A 79 14.14 -2.44 6.76
C THR A 79 12.72 -1.95 6.96
N PHE A 80 11.78 -2.88 7.15
CA PHE A 80 10.37 -2.60 7.40
C PHE A 80 9.86 -3.46 8.56
N ALA A 81 8.97 -2.91 9.40
CA ALA A 81 8.36 -3.66 10.52
C ALA A 81 9.35 -4.40 11.46
N GLY A 82 10.61 -3.96 11.53
CA GLY A 82 11.66 -4.60 12.35
C GLY A 82 12.41 -5.75 11.67
N GLU A 83 12.11 -6.04 10.40
CA GLU A 83 12.78 -7.05 9.58
C GLU A 83 13.60 -6.37 8.48
N SER A 84 14.78 -6.90 8.15
CA SER A 84 15.67 -6.35 7.11
C SER A 84 15.95 -7.38 6.02
N VAL A 85 15.86 -6.95 4.76
CA VAL A 85 16.31 -7.69 3.59
C VAL A 85 17.42 -6.91 2.91
N PHE A 86 18.47 -7.60 2.49
CA PHE A 86 19.64 -7.03 1.83
C PHE A 86 19.73 -7.56 0.40
N GLY A 87 20.07 -6.68 -0.53
CA GLY A 87 20.13 -6.98 -1.95
C GLY A 87 18.77 -6.89 -2.64
N ASP A 88 18.82 -6.96 -3.95
CA ASP A 88 17.62 -6.86 -4.81
C ASP A 88 17.12 -8.23 -5.28
N ASP A 89 17.95 -9.25 -5.13
CA ASP A 89 17.64 -10.61 -5.55
C ASP A 89 16.42 -11.12 -4.79
N SER A 90 15.34 -11.41 -5.52
CA SER A 90 14.08 -11.86 -4.93
C SER A 90 13.46 -10.86 -3.94
N LEU A 91 13.77 -9.56 -4.06
CA LEU A 91 13.24 -8.51 -3.19
C LEU A 91 11.71 -8.56 -3.05
N TRP A 92 11.00 -8.84 -4.14
CA TRP A 92 9.53 -8.88 -4.14
C TRP A 92 8.92 -10.19 -3.66
N SER A 93 9.74 -11.16 -3.30
CA SER A 93 9.32 -12.42 -2.70
C SER A 93 10.44 -13.02 -1.85
N PRO A 94 10.94 -12.28 -0.82
CA PRO A 94 12.06 -12.75 -0.04
C PRO A 94 11.62 -13.92 0.86
N PRO A 95 12.50 -14.90 1.10
CA PRO A 95 12.21 -15.94 2.05
C PRO A 95 12.18 -15.36 3.48
N ASN A 96 11.26 -15.86 4.31
CA ASN A 96 11.23 -15.63 5.77
C ASN A 96 10.92 -14.20 6.24
N VAL A 97 10.16 -13.40 5.49
CA VAL A 97 9.63 -12.11 5.96
C VAL A 97 8.15 -12.19 6.33
N GLY A 98 7.71 -11.38 7.29
CA GLY A 98 6.31 -11.25 7.67
C GLY A 98 5.44 -10.47 6.67
N ASP A 99 4.12 -10.63 6.80
CA ASP A 99 3.13 -9.91 5.96
C ASP A 99 3.29 -8.39 6.06
N PHE A 100 3.61 -7.85 7.24
CA PHE A 100 3.79 -6.41 7.43
C PHE A 100 4.97 -5.85 6.65
N TRP A 101 6.08 -6.59 6.56
CA TRP A 101 7.23 -6.20 5.73
C TRP A 101 6.83 -6.17 4.25
N MET A 102 6.11 -7.20 3.78
CA MET A 102 5.63 -7.29 2.40
C MET A 102 4.62 -6.18 2.05
N GLU A 103 3.75 -5.83 2.99
CA GLU A 103 2.77 -4.73 2.84
C GLU A 103 3.47 -3.38 2.66
N GLU A 104 4.49 -3.08 3.47
CA GLU A 104 5.27 -1.84 3.37
C GLU A 104 6.06 -1.79 2.05
N LEU A 105 6.74 -2.89 1.69
CA LEU A 105 7.47 -2.98 0.43
C LEU A 105 6.55 -2.72 -0.77
N HIS A 106 5.44 -3.47 -0.86
CA HIS A 106 4.47 -3.32 -1.94
C HIS A 106 3.63 -2.04 -1.85
N GLY A 107 3.66 -1.34 -0.73
CA GLY A 107 2.99 -0.06 -0.54
C GLY A 107 3.74 1.13 -1.15
N PHE A 108 5.05 1.01 -1.41
CA PHE A 108 5.89 2.07 -2.01
C PHE A 108 5.89 3.43 -1.29
N SER A 109 5.40 3.52 -0.05
CA SER A 109 5.51 4.76 0.75
C SER A 109 6.96 5.23 0.86
N TRP A 110 7.90 4.29 0.78
CA TRP A 110 9.33 4.52 0.83
C TRP A 110 9.92 5.28 -0.37
N ILE A 111 9.17 5.50 -1.46
CA ILE A 111 9.60 6.42 -2.53
C ILE A 111 9.81 7.83 -1.97
N SER A 112 9.02 8.24 -0.98
CA SER A 112 9.21 9.53 -0.30
C SER A 112 10.57 9.63 0.39
N ASP A 113 11.12 8.52 0.87
CA ASP A 113 12.43 8.50 1.51
C ASP A 113 13.55 8.71 0.49
N LEU A 114 13.47 8.02 -0.65
CA LEU A 114 14.38 8.23 -1.78
C LEU A 114 14.30 9.67 -2.29
N HIS A 115 13.10 10.24 -2.38
CA HIS A 115 12.92 11.65 -2.73
C HIS A 115 13.64 12.59 -1.76
N MET A 116 13.60 12.30 -0.45
CA MET A 116 14.28 13.12 0.56
C MET A 116 15.81 13.03 0.53
N VAL A 117 16.39 12.02 -0.12
CA VAL A 117 17.84 11.98 -0.37
C VAL A 117 18.27 13.09 -1.34
N GLY A 118 17.39 13.49 -2.27
CA GLY A 118 17.63 14.63 -3.16
C GLY A 118 18.73 14.41 -4.22
N SER A 119 19.03 13.16 -4.59
CA SER A 119 20.06 12.84 -5.59
C SER A 119 19.47 12.19 -6.85
N ASP A 120 20.19 12.29 -7.98
CA ASP A 120 19.80 11.60 -9.21
C ASP A 120 19.84 10.08 -9.05
N ALA A 121 20.83 9.57 -8.29
CA ALA A 121 20.90 8.15 -7.96
C ALA A 121 19.60 7.66 -7.27
N ALA A 122 19.05 8.44 -6.32
CA ALA A 122 17.79 8.08 -5.65
C ALA A 122 16.59 8.10 -6.60
N ARG A 123 16.55 9.05 -7.53
CA ARG A 123 15.54 9.11 -8.58
C ARG A 123 15.60 7.88 -9.50
N LEU A 124 16.78 7.55 -10.00
CA LEU A 124 17.00 6.39 -10.87
C LEU A 124 16.68 5.09 -10.13
N ARG A 125 17.04 5.01 -8.84
CA ARG A 125 16.72 3.87 -7.98
C ARG A 125 15.21 3.66 -7.83
N ALA A 126 14.46 4.73 -7.52
CA ALA A 126 13.01 4.66 -7.43
C ALA A 126 12.38 4.18 -8.75
N ARG A 127 12.85 4.71 -9.88
CA ARG A 127 12.40 4.29 -11.22
C ARG A 127 12.70 2.82 -11.50
N ALA A 128 13.91 2.36 -11.18
CA ALA A 128 14.32 0.98 -11.37
C ALA A 128 13.45 0.02 -10.55
N LEU A 129 13.23 0.30 -9.27
CA LEU A 129 12.38 -0.52 -8.39
C LEU A 129 10.92 -0.54 -8.86
N VAL A 130 10.38 0.59 -9.33
CA VAL A 130 9.03 0.60 -9.91
C VAL A 130 8.97 -0.22 -11.20
N ALA A 131 9.96 -0.11 -12.08
CA ALA A 131 10.02 -0.90 -13.32
C ALA A 131 10.08 -2.40 -13.03
N ASP A 132 10.95 -2.78 -12.10
CA ASP A 132 11.17 -4.17 -11.69
C ASP A 132 9.92 -4.79 -11.06
N TRP A 133 9.13 -4.00 -10.31
CA TRP A 133 7.86 -4.45 -9.76
C TRP A 133 6.75 -4.65 -10.81
N ILE A 134 6.66 -3.78 -11.83
CA ILE A 134 5.52 -3.78 -12.77
C ILE A 134 5.36 -5.12 -13.50
N THR A 135 6.45 -5.67 -14.03
CA THR A 135 6.40 -6.87 -14.89
C THR A 135 5.94 -8.14 -14.15
N PRO A 136 6.53 -8.53 -13.01
CA PRO A 136 6.11 -9.74 -12.29
C PRO A 136 4.75 -9.58 -11.59
N HIS A 137 4.31 -8.36 -11.26
CA HIS A 137 3.10 -8.12 -10.47
C HIS A 137 1.90 -7.61 -11.27
N GLU A 138 1.88 -7.80 -12.59
CA GLU A 138 0.69 -7.49 -13.41
C GLU A 138 -0.54 -8.33 -13.06
N ARG A 139 -0.33 -9.51 -12.45
CA ARG A 139 -1.39 -10.42 -12.03
C ARG A 139 -1.67 -10.25 -10.55
N TRP A 140 -2.93 -10.51 -10.18
CA TRP A 140 -3.38 -10.45 -8.80
C TRP A 140 -2.55 -11.36 -7.88
N SER A 141 -2.15 -10.84 -6.72
CA SER A 141 -1.53 -11.60 -5.64
C SER A 141 -2.09 -11.16 -4.29
N PRO A 142 -2.13 -12.04 -3.26
CA PRO A 142 -2.86 -11.77 -2.03
C PRO A 142 -2.44 -10.52 -1.25
N VAL A 143 -1.15 -10.19 -1.25
CA VAL A 143 -0.60 -9.03 -0.53
C VAL A 143 -0.53 -7.81 -1.45
N ALA A 144 0.12 -7.93 -2.61
CA ALA A 144 0.39 -6.77 -3.47
C ALA A 144 -0.89 -6.16 -4.08
N TRP A 145 -1.97 -6.93 -4.21
CA TRP A 145 -3.26 -6.47 -4.73
C TRP A 145 -4.33 -6.27 -3.65
N ARG A 146 -3.97 -6.33 -2.37
CA ARG A 146 -4.91 -6.00 -1.31
C ARG A 146 -5.25 -4.51 -1.35
N SER A 147 -6.52 -4.18 -1.15
CA SER A 147 -7.04 -2.81 -1.34
C SER A 147 -6.28 -1.72 -0.57
N ASP A 148 -5.85 -1.97 0.66
CA ASP A 148 -5.07 -1.02 1.47
C ASP A 148 -3.66 -0.81 0.92
N VAL A 149 -2.97 -1.89 0.54
CA VAL A 149 -1.64 -1.84 -0.08
C VAL A 149 -1.69 -1.11 -1.43
N LEU A 150 -2.69 -1.43 -2.26
CA LEU A 150 -2.95 -0.73 -3.53
C LEU A 150 -3.20 0.76 -3.30
N GLY A 151 -4.02 1.10 -2.32
CA GLY A 151 -4.34 2.48 -2.00
C GLY A 151 -3.11 3.30 -1.59
N THR A 152 -2.25 2.70 -0.76
CA THR A 152 -0.96 3.26 -0.38
C THR A 152 -0.05 3.45 -1.60
N ARG A 153 0.11 2.41 -2.43
CA ARG A 153 0.96 2.45 -3.63
C ARG A 153 0.51 3.48 -4.64
N ILE A 154 -0.78 3.53 -4.95
CA ILE A 154 -1.35 4.52 -5.89
C ILE A 154 -1.09 5.94 -5.39
N ALA A 155 -1.30 6.20 -4.09
CA ALA A 155 -1.03 7.52 -3.52
C ALA A 155 0.46 7.87 -3.56
N ALA A 156 1.36 6.93 -3.23
CA ALA A 156 2.80 7.14 -3.28
C ALA A 156 3.30 7.40 -4.71
N TRP A 157 2.85 6.59 -5.68
CA TRP A 157 3.22 6.74 -7.09
C TRP A 157 2.76 8.08 -7.67
N LEU A 158 1.51 8.47 -7.41
CA LEU A 158 0.96 9.74 -7.89
C LEU A 158 1.58 10.94 -7.18
N GLY A 159 1.78 10.86 -5.86
CA GLY A 159 2.41 11.93 -5.06
C GLY A 159 3.90 12.14 -5.33
N ARG A 160 4.57 11.17 -5.97
CA ARG A 160 5.99 11.23 -6.33
C ARG A 160 6.23 11.11 -7.84
N TYR A 161 5.20 11.27 -8.66
CA TYR A 161 5.31 11.11 -10.11
C TYR A 161 6.40 12.01 -10.72
N ASP A 162 6.45 13.29 -10.35
CA ASP A 162 7.41 14.25 -10.91
C ASP A 162 8.85 13.88 -10.54
N PHE A 163 9.05 13.22 -9.39
CA PHE A 163 10.37 12.79 -8.94
C PHE A 163 10.94 11.69 -9.85
N PHE A 164 10.23 10.57 -10.04
CA PHE A 164 10.81 9.40 -10.72
C PHE A 164 10.29 9.16 -12.15
N CYS A 165 9.08 9.61 -12.47
CA CYS A 165 8.37 9.22 -13.69
C CYS A 165 8.34 10.32 -14.76
N ALA A 166 8.17 11.59 -14.40
CA ALA A 166 8.00 12.69 -15.37
C ALA A 166 9.18 12.83 -16.36
N SER A 167 10.40 12.58 -15.90
CA SER A 167 11.64 12.63 -16.71
C SER A 167 12.04 11.27 -17.32
N ALA A 168 11.22 10.23 -17.16
CA ALA A 168 11.51 8.91 -17.70
C ALA A 168 11.23 8.84 -19.21
N ASP A 169 11.83 7.85 -19.88
CA ASP A 169 11.54 7.56 -21.28
C ASP A 169 10.07 7.16 -21.51
N GLU A 170 9.66 7.19 -22.77
CA GLU A 170 8.28 6.86 -23.17
C GLU A 170 7.89 5.42 -22.83
N VAL A 171 8.80 4.46 -23.00
CA VAL A 171 8.56 3.03 -22.74
C VAL A 171 8.23 2.79 -21.27
N PHE A 172 8.97 3.41 -20.35
CA PHE A 172 8.69 3.35 -18.93
C PHE A 172 7.34 3.98 -18.60
N ARG A 173 7.06 5.19 -19.13
CA ARG A 173 5.81 5.90 -18.86
C ARG A 173 4.59 5.11 -19.33
N GLU A 174 4.65 4.48 -20.49
CA GLU A 174 3.58 3.61 -21.00
C GLU A 174 3.32 2.42 -20.07
N LYS A 175 4.37 1.70 -19.67
CA LYS A 175 4.27 0.57 -18.71
C LYS A 175 3.72 1.02 -17.36
N PHE A 176 4.20 2.16 -16.86
CA PHE A 176 3.76 2.76 -15.61
C PHE A 176 2.25 3.07 -15.65
N PHE A 177 1.77 3.81 -16.65
CA PHE A 177 0.36 4.16 -16.74
C PHE A 177 -0.53 2.95 -17.00
N ALA A 178 -0.07 1.97 -17.79
CA ALA A 178 -0.80 0.73 -18.02
C ALA A 178 -0.97 -0.08 -16.72
N SER A 179 0.07 -0.16 -15.90
CA SER A 179 0.01 -0.79 -14.58
C SER A 179 -0.89 -0.01 -13.63
N LEU A 180 -0.69 1.31 -13.52
CA LEU A 180 -1.47 2.20 -12.65
C LEU A 180 -2.98 2.12 -12.96
N ASN A 181 -3.37 2.11 -14.24
CA ASN A 181 -4.77 2.01 -14.64
C ASN A 181 -5.43 0.70 -14.18
N ARG A 182 -4.72 -0.44 -14.28
CA ARG A 182 -5.21 -1.74 -13.81
C ARG A 182 -5.43 -1.72 -12.29
N GLN A 183 -4.45 -1.20 -11.56
CA GLN A 183 -4.50 -1.07 -10.11
C GLN A 183 -5.67 -0.17 -9.65
N VAL A 184 -5.84 0.98 -10.28
CA VAL A 184 -6.93 1.93 -9.98
C VAL A 184 -8.31 1.31 -10.26
N LYS A 185 -8.48 0.60 -11.37
CA LYS A 185 -9.73 -0.10 -11.68
C LYS A 185 -10.06 -1.19 -10.67
N HIS A 186 -9.06 -1.96 -10.24
CA HIS A 186 -9.24 -2.96 -9.19
C HIS A 186 -9.66 -2.29 -7.88
N LEU A 187 -8.90 -1.28 -7.43
CA LEU A 187 -9.19 -0.54 -6.20
C LEU A 187 -10.60 0.08 -6.22
N ALA A 188 -11.02 0.65 -7.35
CA ALA A 188 -12.37 1.20 -7.49
C ALA A 188 -13.48 0.16 -7.27
N ARG A 189 -13.20 -1.13 -7.48
CA ARG A 189 -14.13 -2.26 -7.25
C ARG A 189 -14.03 -2.83 -5.84
N THR A 190 -12.88 -2.74 -5.19
CA THR A 190 -12.57 -3.45 -3.93
C THR A 190 -12.38 -2.56 -2.69
N ALA A 191 -12.24 -1.23 -2.85
CA ALA A 191 -11.82 -0.30 -1.79
C ALA A 191 -12.54 -0.42 -0.43
N THR A 192 -13.83 -0.77 -0.40
CA THR A 192 -14.61 -0.92 0.85
C THR A 192 -14.90 -2.37 1.22
N ARG A 193 -14.46 -3.34 0.41
CA ARG A 193 -14.84 -4.76 0.51
C ARG A 193 -13.80 -5.65 1.16
N GLU A 194 -12.52 -5.29 1.07
CA GLU A 194 -11.40 -6.15 1.52
C GLU A 194 -10.70 -5.63 2.77
N ALA A 195 -10.56 -4.31 2.91
CA ALA A 195 -9.92 -3.68 4.06
C ALA A 195 -10.96 -3.29 5.11
N ASP A 196 -10.61 -3.40 6.40
CA ASP A 196 -11.46 -2.99 7.52
C ASP A 196 -10.70 -2.10 8.51
N GLY A 197 -11.45 -1.37 9.34
CA GLY A 197 -10.88 -0.41 10.30
C GLY A 197 -9.98 0.62 9.63
N ALA A 198 -8.82 0.89 10.26
CA ALA A 198 -7.85 1.88 9.79
C ALA A 198 -7.34 1.60 8.36
N ARG A 199 -7.22 0.32 7.98
CA ARG A 199 -6.69 -0.08 6.66
C ARG A 199 -7.56 0.42 5.51
N ARG A 200 -8.87 0.55 5.72
CA ARG A 200 -9.80 1.05 4.70
C ARG A 200 -9.51 2.50 4.32
N PHE A 201 -8.97 3.32 5.23
CA PHE A 201 -8.59 4.69 4.90
C PHE A 201 -7.45 4.75 3.87
N PHE A 202 -6.50 3.81 3.87
CA PHE A 202 -5.45 3.75 2.84
C PHE A 202 -6.04 3.44 1.45
N ALA A 203 -6.98 2.50 1.38
CA ALA A 203 -7.71 2.18 0.15
C ALA A 203 -8.48 3.40 -0.38
N ILE A 204 -9.19 4.11 0.50
CA ILE A 204 -9.93 5.34 0.16
C ILE A 204 -8.98 6.45 -0.29
N LYS A 205 -7.85 6.64 0.42
CA LYS A 205 -6.82 7.64 0.07
C LYS A 205 -6.34 7.44 -1.37
N GLY A 206 -5.94 6.22 -1.74
CA GLY A 206 -5.51 5.93 -3.10
C GLY A 206 -6.59 6.20 -4.15
N LEU A 207 -7.85 5.91 -3.85
CA LEU A 207 -8.98 6.19 -4.74
C LEU A 207 -9.18 7.70 -4.96
N ILE A 208 -9.04 8.49 -3.90
CA ILE A 208 -9.11 9.96 -3.97
C ILE A 208 -7.94 10.52 -4.79
N TYR A 209 -6.70 10.07 -4.51
CA TYR A 209 -5.52 10.47 -5.29
C TYR A 209 -5.72 10.17 -6.77
N ALA A 210 -6.16 8.96 -7.12
CA ALA A 210 -6.45 8.60 -8.50
C ALA A 210 -7.54 9.50 -9.11
N GLY A 211 -8.57 9.88 -8.34
CA GLY A 211 -9.66 10.73 -8.78
C GLY A 211 -9.24 12.18 -9.07
N VAL A 212 -8.24 12.68 -8.34
CA VAL A 212 -7.68 14.03 -8.53
C VAL A 212 -6.63 14.05 -9.63
N CYS A 213 -5.73 13.08 -9.65
CA CYS A 213 -4.51 13.16 -10.48
C CYS A 213 -4.71 12.60 -11.89
N LEU A 214 -5.71 11.73 -12.12
CA LEU A 214 -5.93 11.10 -13.42
C LEU A 214 -7.03 11.82 -14.22
N PRO A 215 -6.90 11.89 -15.56
CA PRO A 215 -7.95 12.39 -16.44
C PRO A 215 -9.27 11.66 -16.22
N ASN A 216 -10.40 12.38 -16.30
CA ASN A 216 -11.75 11.86 -16.10
C ASN A 216 -11.99 11.22 -14.70
N GLY A 217 -11.17 11.56 -13.70
CA GLY A 217 -11.25 11.02 -12.34
C GLY A 217 -12.40 11.53 -11.48
N LYS A 218 -13.23 12.49 -11.94
CA LYS A 218 -14.29 13.14 -11.13
C LYS A 218 -15.25 12.16 -10.44
N GLY A 219 -15.71 11.13 -11.15
CA GLY A 219 -16.61 10.13 -10.57
C GLY A 219 -15.94 9.28 -9.49
N MET A 220 -14.65 8.98 -9.66
CA MET A 220 -13.83 8.26 -8.70
C MET A 220 -13.53 9.10 -7.47
N LEU A 221 -13.26 10.39 -7.65
CA LEU A 221 -13.11 11.36 -6.57
C LEU A 221 -14.38 11.44 -5.72
N ALA A 222 -15.54 11.67 -6.34
CA ALA A 222 -16.82 11.73 -5.64
C ALA A 222 -17.11 10.43 -4.87
N LYS A 223 -16.79 9.27 -5.47
CA LYS A 223 -16.91 7.97 -4.81
C LYS A 223 -15.99 7.86 -3.59
N GLY A 224 -14.73 8.27 -3.72
CA GLY A 224 -13.74 8.24 -2.64
C GLY A 224 -14.12 9.16 -1.47
N VAL A 225 -14.52 10.40 -1.75
CA VAL A 225 -14.98 11.36 -0.72
C VAL A 225 -16.19 10.80 0.04
N ARG A 226 -17.19 10.26 -0.67
CA ARG A 226 -18.35 9.64 -0.02
C ARG A 226 -17.95 8.47 0.89
N PHE A 227 -17.02 7.62 0.46
CA PHE A 227 -16.51 6.54 1.32
C PHE A 227 -15.76 7.08 2.54
N LEU A 228 -14.98 8.15 2.37
CA LEU A 228 -14.29 8.80 3.47
C LEU A 228 -15.28 9.33 4.51
N GLU A 229 -16.33 10.03 4.10
CA GLU A 229 -17.38 10.54 4.99
C GLU A 229 -18.09 9.41 5.76
N GLN A 230 -18.38 8.29 5.08
CA GLN A 230 -18.99 7.13 5.70
C GLN A 230 -18.08 6.49 6.76
N GLU A 231 -16.78 6.35 6.47
CA GLU A 231 -15.83 5.74 7.40
C GLU A 231 -15.46 6.66 8.56
N ILE A 232 -15.38 7.97 8.34
CA ILE A 232 -15.21 8.96 9.43
C ILE A 232 -16.37 8.84 10.41
N LYS A 233 -17.62 8.90 9.93
CA LYS A 233 -18.81 8.75 10.78
C LYS A 233 -18.87 7.41 11.52
N ARG A 234 -18.27 6.36 10.95
CA ARG A 234 -18.27 5.01 11.53
C ARG A 234 -17.18 4.82 12.57
N GLN A 235 -15.99 5.39 12.37
CA GLN A 235 -14.78 5.05 13.14
C GLN A 235 -14.31 6.16 14.08
N ILE A 236 -14.76 7.40 13.87
CA ILE A 236 -14.37 8.56 14.68
C ILE A 236 -15.62 9.06 15.42
N LEU A 237 -15.51 9.14 16.74
CA LEU A 237 -16.56 9.58 17.67
C LEU A 237 -16.67 11.11 17.72
#